data_AF-A0A6P4F4W7-F1
#
_entry.id   AF-A0A6P4F4W7-F1
#
_cell.length_a   1.000
_cell.length_b   1.000
_cell.length_c   1.000
_cell.angle_alpha   90.00
_cell.angle_beta   90.00
_cell.angle_gamma   90.00
#
_symmetry.space_group_name_H-M   'P 1'
#
loop_
_entity.id
_entity.type
_entity.pdbx_description
1 polymer ?
#
loop_
_entity_poly.entity_id
_entity_poly.type
_entity_poly.pdbx_seq_one_letter_code
_entity_poly.pdbx_strand_id
1 'polypeptide(L)'
;MLLVGLKYTLLLAISGCLLLIPIHGAGTESDQEVPHRIYRLLDGLSGGRRLSASSTFALLLSQFLIKQKLRYEAPTRYERQLYYHLLHRMEHIRMGSGWVQEPGIQGEILSMAFQRNVLLLPPSLRLGELDANGDYEQLAEIYSKVVNEGQLNRTQSDLCMRDIVQLKFPNCKLLSGECLELLTSDAPAYGYQRTHQVLLLYVLQHQVCAPHLSPPQVYELLARSQCNEVEREQNAIRSLGLPVAYRDLYLEQATICGLFGYNEFVNWRNVMEIGSWLEGDSLKDILADDNDSQHISDLALVFFINALLLLH
;
A
#
# COMPACT_ATOMS: atom_id res chain seq x y z
N MET A 1 62.43 28.59 -12.30
CA MET A 1 63.05 29.44 -11.26
C MET A 1 62.16 29.34 -10.02
N LEU A 2 62.64 28.63 -8.99
CA LEU A 2 62.90 29.18 -7.63
C LEU A 2 61.60 29.72 -6.97
N LEU A 3 60.85 28.96 -6.16
CA LEU A 3 61.12 28.52 -4.78
C LEU A 3 61.62 29.64 -3.85
N VAL A 4 60.83 29.90 -2.80
CA VAL A 4 61.18 30.18 -1.38
C VAL A 4 60.55 31.46 -0.78
N GLY A 5 59.82 31.25 0.33
CA GLY A 5 59.64 32.19 1.44
C GLY A 5 58.16 32.38 1.82
N LEU A 6 57.65 32.10 3.02
CA LEU A 6 58.27 31.81 4.31
C LEU A 6 57.24 31.08 5.21
N LYS A 7 57.75 30.17 6.03
CA LYS A 7 57.08 29.41 7.11
C LYS A 7 56.71 30.34 8.29
N TYR A 8 55.73 29.95 9.12
CA TYR A 8 55.96 29.52 10.51
C TYR A 8 54.63 29.09 11.21
N THR A 9 54.59 27.79 11.51
CA THR A 9 54.09 27.13 12.75
C THR A 9 52.67 27.41 13.27
N LEU A 10 51.84 26.36 13.21
CA LEU A 10 51.33 25.73 14.44
C LEU A 10 51.04 24.25 14.20
N LEU A 11 51.93 23.39 14.67
CA LEU A 11 51.75 21.95 14.83
C LEU A 11 51.50 21.71 16.31
N LEU A 12 50.30 21.23 16.66
CA LEU A 12 50.08 20.50 17.90
C LEU A 12 49.39 19.19 17.53
N ALA A 13 50.21 18.13 17.56
CA ALA A 13 49.79 16.74 17.50
C ALA A 13 49.48 16.27 18.93
N ILE A 14 48.25 15.83 19.15
CA ILE A 14 47.83 14.90 20.20
C ILE A 14 46.85 13.98 19.45
N SER A 15 47.25 12.84 18.86
CA SER A 15 47.70 11.60 19.49
C SER A 15 46.82 11.18 20.67
N GLY A 16 45.68 10.55 20.37
CA GLY A 16 44.90 9.81 21.36
C GLY A 16 43.46 9.56 20.90
N CYS A 17 43.13 8.30 20.63
CA CYS A 17 41.79 7.79 20.33
C CYS A 17 41.17 8.20 18.98
N LEU A 18 41.71 7.63 17.90
CA LEU A 18 40.86 7.13 16.82
C LEU A 18 39.95 6.03 17.42
N LEU A 19 38.82 6.45 18.01
CA LEU A 19 37.68 5.58 18.14
C LEU A 19 37.20 5.31 16.72
N LEU A 20 37.71 4.22 16.14
CA LEU A 20 36.98 3.45 15.16
C LEU A 20 35.61 3.20 15.79
N ILE A 21 34.62 4.02 15.45
CA ILE A 21 33.23 3.67 15.68
C ILE A 21 33.04 2.42 14.83
N PRO A 22 32.83 1.23 15.44
CA PRO A 22 32.46 0.09 14.63
C PRO A 22 31.12 0.47 14.01
N ILE A 23 31.03 0.38 12.69
CA ILE A 23 29.75 0.26 11.99
C ILE A 23 29.15 -1.05 12.49
N HIS A 24 28.50 -0.98 13.65
CA HIS A 24 27.57 -2.01 14.10
C HIS A 24 26.40 -1.95 13.13
N GLY A 25 26.10 -3.08 12.50
CA GLY A 25 24.95 -3.24 11.62
C GLY A 25 23.69 -2.72 12.32
N ALA A 26 23.06 -1.73 11.71
CA ALA A 26 21.76 -1.21 12.10
C ALA A 26 20.66 -2.18 11.66
N GLY A 27 20.68 -3.39 12.22
CA GLY A 27 19.68 -4.42 11.98
C GLY A 27 19.34 -5.10 13.30
N THR A 28 18.55 -4.46 14.15
CA THR A 28 18.01 -5.13 15.35
C THR A 28 16.66 -4.58 15.85
N GLU A 29 16.31 -3.31 15.63
CA GLU A 29 15.01 -2.77 16.13
C GLU A 29 13.96 -2.58 15.02
N SER A 30 14.30 -1.95 13.89
CA SER A 30 13.36 -1.77 12.76
C SER A 30 12.89 -3.09 12.13
N ASP A 31 13.80 -4.07 12.06
CA ASP A 31 13.57 -5.34 11.36
C ASP A 31 12.50 -6.21 12.04
N GLN A 32 12.25 -5.99 13.33
CA GLN A 32 11.24 -6.72 14.10
C GLN A 32 9.94 -5.92 14.30
N GLU A 33 9.99 -4.60 14.09
CA GLU A 33 8.86 -3.72 14.35
C GLU A 33 7.70 -3.99 13.38
N VAL A 34 7.96 -4.04 12.08
CA VAL A 34 6.92 -4.30 11.06
C VAL A 34 6.29 -5.69 11.21
N PRO A 35 7.07 -6.79 11.34
CA PRO A 35 6.49 -8.10 11.63
C PRO A 35 5.61 -8.10 12.88
N HIS A 36 6.02 -7.42 13.96
CA HIS A 36 5.24 -7.35 15.18
C HIS A 36 3.90 -6.63 14.98
N ARG A 37 3.90 -5.49 14.26
CA ARG A 37 2.68 -4.77 13.89
C ARG A 37 1.73 -5.64 13.07
N ILE A 38 2.25 -6.39 12.10
CA ILE A 38 1.46 -7.34 11.30
C ILE A 38 0.82 -8.42 12.18
N TYR A 39 1.59 -9.06 13.07
CA TYR A 39 1.03 -10.11 13.94
C TYR A 39 -0.07 -9.56 14.86
N ARG A 40 0.09 -8.34 15.40
CA ARG A 40 -0.93 -7.69 16.23
C ARG A 40 -2.25 -7.51 15.46
N LEU A 41 -2.19 -7.05 14.21
CA LEU A 41 -3.37 -6.90 13.36
C LEU A 41 -4.03 -8.25 13.05
N LEU A 42 -3.23 -9.27 12.73
CA LEU A 42 -3.73 -10.63 12.49
C LEU A 42 -4.36 -11.26 13.75
N ASP A 43 -3.85 -10.96 14.93
CA ASP A 43 -4.42 -11.40 16.20
C ASP A 43 -5.78 -10.76 16.46
N GLY A 44 -5.95 -9.47 16.11
CA GLY A 44 -7.25 -8.78 16.13
C GLY A 44 -8.30 -9.48 15.26
N LEU A 45 -7.90 -9.97 14.07
CA LEU A 45 -8.78 -10.71 13.16
C LEU A 45 -9.10 -12.15 13.61
N SER A 46 -8.33 -12.72 14.55
CA SER A 46 -8.43 -14.13 14.95
C SER A 46 -9.56 -14.43 15.94
N GLY A 47 -10.33 -13.42 16.37
CA GLY A 47 -11.30 -13.48 17.49
C GLY A 47 -12.60 -14.26 17.28
N GLY A 48 -12.67 -15.23 16.37
CA GLY A 48 -13.85 -16.08 16.14
C GLY A 48 -15.08 -15.36 15.57
N ARG A 49 -14.95 -14.10 15.18
CA ARG A 49 -15.98 -13.32 14.48
C ARG A 49 -15.94 -13.64 12.99
N ARG A 50 -17.08 -13.49 12.31
CA ARG A 50 -17.14 -13.52 10.84
C ARG A 50 -16.32 -12.35 10.30
N LEU A 51 -15.46 -12.61 9.32
CA LEU A 51 -14.69 -11.56 8.66
C LEU A 51 -15.61 -10.66 7.83
N SER A 52 -15.32 -9.36 7.82
CA SER A 52 -15.95 -8.43 6.90
C SER A 52 -15.44 -8.66 5.47
N ALA A 53 -16.12 -8.07 4.48
CA ALA A 53 -15.62 -8.07 3.10
C ALA A 53 -14.24 -7.38 3.00
N SER A 54 -14.05 -6.28 3.73
CA SER A 54 -12.78 -5.55 3.83
C SER A 54 -11.66 -6.43 4.39
N SER A 55 -11.88 -7.07 5.55
CA SER A 55 -10.87 -7.93 6.18
C SER A 55 -10.52 -9.13 5.31
N THR A 56 -11.53 -9.69 4.62
CA THR A 56 -11.31 -10.78 3.67
C THR A 56 -10.45 -10.31 2.49
N PHE A 57 -10.77 -9.15 1.90
CA PHE A 57 -10.00 -8.58 0.80
C PHE A 57 -8.55 -8.28 1.22
N ALA A 58 -8.35 -7.67 2.39
CA ALA A 58 -7.03 -7.36 2.94
C ALA A 58 -6.17 -8.62 3.14
N LEU A 59 -6.74 -9.70 3.67
CA LEU A 59 -6.05 -10.99 3.79
C LEU A 59 -5.68 -11.57 2.42
N LEU A 60 -6.59 -11.53 1.44
CA LEU A 60 -6.32 -12.04 0.09
C LEU A 60 -5.21 -11.25 -0.62
N LEU A 61 -5.27 -9.93 -0.56
CA LEU A 61 -4.26 -9.05 -1.13
C LEU A 61 -2.91 -9.24 -0.43
N SER A 62 -2.89 -9.33 0.91
CA SER A 62 -1.64 -9.57 1.67
C SER A 62 -1.00 -10.91 1.32
N GLN A 63 -1.79 -11.98 1.23
CA GLN A 63 -1.30 -13.28 0.77
C GLN A 63 -0.76 -13.21 -0.66
N PHE A 64 -1.45 -12.48 -1.54
CA PHE A 64 -1.04 -12.28 -2.93
C PHE A 64 0.31 -11.57 -3.03
N LEU A 65 0.52 -10.48 -2.29
CA LEU A 65 1.77 -9.73 -2.26
C LEU A 65 2.95 -10.62 -1.81
N ILE A 66 2.79 -11.40 -0.74
CA ILE A 66 3.84 -12.32 -0.27
C ILE A 66 4.13 -13.39 -1.34
N LYS A 67 3.11 -13.99 -1.93
CA LYS A 67 3.28 -15.02 -2.99
C LYS A 67 3.97 -14.44 -4.22
N GLN A 68 3.66 -13.20 -4.59
CA GLN A 68 4.30 -12.48 -5.67
C GLN A 68 5.80 -12.24 -5.37
N LYS A 69 6.14 -11.75 -4.18
CA LYS A 69 7.54 -11.61 -3.74
C LYS A 69 8.31 -12.92 -3.84
N LEU A 70 7.77 -13.99 -3.25
CA LEU A 70 8.37 -15.33 -3.26
C LEU A 70 8.55 -15.92 -4.67
N ARG A 71 7.78 -15.45 -5.66
CA ARG A 71 7.91 -15.89 -7.05
C ARG A 71 9.10 -15.26 -7.76
N TYR A 72 9.39 -13.99 -7.49
CA TYR A 72 10.39 -13.21 -8.23
C TYR A 72 11.71 -13.06 -7.50
N GLU A 73 11.70 -13.09 -6.17
CA GLU A 73 12.87 -12.87 -5.34
C GLU A 73 13.10 -14.05 -4.41
N ALA A 74 14.33 -14.55 -4.38
CA ALA A 74 14.69 -15.64 -3.49
C ALA A 74 14.83 -15.10 -2.05
N PRO A 75 13.98 -15.51 -1.09
CA PRO A 75 14.06 -15.01 0.27
C PRO A 75 15.27 -15.58 1.00
N THR A 76 15.80 -14.81 1.93
CA THR A 76 16.70 -15.29 2.98
C THR A 76 16.04 -16.37 3.83
N ARG A 77 16.83 -17.07 4.66
CA ARG A 77 16.30 -18.09 5.57
C ARG A 77 15.27 -17.51 6.55
N TYR A 78 15.54 -16.32 7.08
CA TYR A 78 14.66 -15.63 8.01
C TYR A 78 13.34 -15.24 7.34
N GLU A 79 13.41 -14.54 6.21
CA GLU A 79 12.23 -14.12 5.45
C GLU A 79 11.37 -15.32 5.03
N ARG A 80 11.99 -16.42 4.58
CA ARG A 80 11.26 -17.63 4.23
C ARG A 80 10.42 -18.16 5.39
N GLN A 81 10.99 -18.19 6.59
CA GLN A 81 10.28 -18.62 7.79
C GLN A 81 9.16 -17.63 8.13
N LEU A 82 9.47 -16.33 8.15
CA LEU A 82 8.50 -15.28 8.44
C LEU A 82 7.30 -15.33 7.47
N TYR A 83 7.56 -15.33 6.17
CA TYR A 83 6.52 -15.37 5.13
C TYR A 83 5.69 -16.65 5.20
N TYR A 84 6.29 -17.80 5.51
CA TYR A 84 5.56 -19.03 5.73
C TYR A 84 4.59 -18.92 6.91
N HIS A 85 5.05 -18.39 8.05
CA HIS A 85 4.19 -18.19 9.23
C HIS A 85 3.05 -17.20 8.95
N LEU A 86 3.33 -16.09 8.27
CA LEU A 86 2.32 -15.09 7.90
C LEU A 86 1.26 -15.69 6.97
N LEU A 87 1.68 -16.38 5.90
CA LEU A 87 0.75 -17.06 4.98
C LEU A 87 -0.12 -18.09 5.71
N HIS A 88 0.48 -18.92 6.56
CA HIS A 88 -0.25 -19.93 7.32
C HIS A 88 -1.23 -19.28 8.32
N ARG A 89 -0.83 -18.20 8.99
CA ARG A 89 -1.68 -17.47 9.94
C ARG A 89 -2.89 -16.84 9.24
N MET A 90 -2.66 -16.13 8.13
CA MET A 90 -3.73 -15.53 7.32
C MET A 90 -4.71 -16.60 6.82
N GLU A 91 -4.20 -17.74 6.35
CA GLU A 91 -5.06 -18.84 5.87
C GLU A 91 -5.87 -19.47 6.99
N HIS A 92 -5.27 -19.66 8.17
CA HIS A 92 -5.99 -20.15 9.35
C HIS A 92 -7.13 -19.20 9.76
N ILE A 93 -6.89 -17.89 9.78
CA ILE A 93 -7.92 -16.87 10.08
C ILE A 93 -9.07 -16.94 9.06
N ARG A 94 -8.73 -17.04 7.77
CA ARG A 94 -9.70 -17.11 6.68
C ARG A 94 -10.54 -18.41 6.72
N MET A 95 -9.93 -19.55 7.05
CA MET A 95 -10.66 -20.81 7.18
C MET A 95 -11.49 -20.89 8.46
N GLY A 96 -10.97 -20.35 9.57
CA GLY A 96 -11.61 -20.41 10.90
C GLY A 96 -12.84 -19.50 11.05
N SER A 97 -12.97 -18.47 10.22
CA SER A 97 -14.12 -17.54 10.21
C SER A 97 -15.36 -18.08 9.50
N GLY A 98 -15.27 -19.29 8.92
CA GLY A 98 -16.33 -19.94 8.15
C GLY A 98 -16.45 -19.39 6.73
N TRP A 99 -16.51 -20.28 5.74
CA TRP A 99 -16.85 -19.92 4.36
C TRP A 99 -18.34 -19.57 4.27
N VAL A 100 -18.73 -18.36 4.68
CA VAL A 100 -20.03 -17.83 4.31
C VAL A 100 -19.84 -17.11 2.99
N GLN A 101 -20.46 -17.61 1.93
CA GLN A 101 -20.60 -16.83 0.70
C GLN A 101 -21.29 -15.51 1.09
N GLU A 102 -20.54 -14.42 1.09
CA GLU A 102 -21.10 -13.07 1.03
C GLU A 102 -22.06 -13.05 -0.17
N PRO A 103 -23.38 -12.95 0.01
CA PRO A 103 -24.28 -12.94 -1.13
C PRO A 103 -24.11 -11.63 -1.90
N GLY A 104 -24.15 -11.69 -3.23
CA GLY A 104 -24.08 -10.52 -4.11
C GLY A 104 -22.67 -10.18 -4.58
N ILE A 105 -22.51 -8.94 -5.06
CA ILE A 105 -21.32 -8.48 -5.81
C ILE A 105 -20.03 -8.67 -5.01
N GLN A 106 -20.05 -8.40 -3.71
CA GLN A 106 -18.85 -8.51 -2.86
C GLN A 106 -18.36 -9.95 -2.75
N GLY A 107 -19.25 -10.95 -2.59
CA GLY A 107 -18.82 -12.34 -2.57
C GLY A 107 -18.30 -12.83 -3.93
N GLU A 108 -18.87 -12.35 -5.03
CA GLU A 108 -18.35 -12.61 -6.37
C GLU A 108 -16.92 -12.09 -6.49
N ILE A 109 -16.66 -10.84 -6.07
CA ILE A 109 -15.33 -10.23 -6.04
C ILE A 109 -14.37 -11.07 -5.20
N LEU A 110 -14.71 -11.33 -3.94
CA LEU A 110 -13.84 -12.01 -2.97
C LEU A 110 -13.51 -13.46 -3.37
N SER A 111 -14.37 -14.11 -4.16
CA SER A 111 -14.14 -15.47 -4.65
C SER A 111 -13.13 -15.57 -5.80
N MET A 112 -12.75 -14.43 -6.40
CA MET A 112 -11.90 -14.37 -7.59
C MET A 112 -10.69 -13.46 -7.43
N ALA A 113 -10.87 -12.29 -6.79
CA ALA A 113 -9.84 -11.28 -6.59
C ALA A 113 -8.58 -11.91 -5.98
N PHE A 114 -7.45 -11.75 -6.68
CA PHE A 114 -6.13 -12.28 -6.29
C PHE A 114 -6.05 -13.79 -6.04
N GLN A 115 -7.07 -14.55 -6.43
CA GLN A 115 -7.11 -16.01 -6.28
C GLN A 115 -7.12 -16.75 -7.63
N ARG A 116 -7.79 -16.19 -8.65
CA ARG A 116 -8.00 -16.83 -9.96
C ARG A 116 -7.58 -15.90 -11.08
N ASN A 117 -7.06 -16.49 -12.18
CA ASN A 117 -6.65 -15.77 -13.39
C ASN A 117 -5.70 -14.59 -13.12
N VAL A 118 -4.83 -14.72 -12.12
CA VAL A 118 -3.95 -13.64 -11.69
C VAL A 118 -2.61 -13.72 -12.43
N LEU A 119 -2.17 -12.57 -12.93
CA LEU A 119 -0.83 -12.34 -13.43
C LEU A 119 0.04 -11.82 -12.30
N LEU A 120 1.16 -12.48 -12.03
CA LEU A 120 2.15 -11.98 -11.08
C LEU A 120 3.09 -11.01 -11.82
N LEU A 121 3.42 -9.90 -11.16
CA LEU A 121 4.36 -8.91 -11.66
C LEU A 121 5.54 -8.78 -10.69
N PRO A 122 6.75 -8.47 -11.16
CA PRO A 122 7.88 -8.29 -10.26
C PRO A 122 7.63 -7.09 -9.34
N PRO A 123 7.66 -7.27 -8.00
CA PRO A 123 7.59 -6.14 -7.08
C PRO A 123 8.86 -5.29 -7.24
N SER A 124 8.72 -3.97 -7.14
CA SER A 124 9.86 -3.06 -7.22
C SER A 124 9.56 -1.79 -6.44
N LEU A 125 10.53 -1.30 -5.67
CA LEU A 125 10.46 0.03 -5.06
C LEU A 125 10.89 1.07 -6.10
N ARG A 126 10.04 2.07 -6.33
CA ARG A 126 10.19 3.14 -7.31
C ARG A 126 10.50 4.44 -6.57
N LEU A 127 11.71 4.97 -6.77
CA LEU A 127 12.22 6.14 -6.04
C LEU A 127 12.09 7.40 -6.90
N GLY A 128 11.34 8.41 -6.44
CA GLY A 128 11.30 9.72 -7.09
C GLY A 128 10.62 9.71 -8.46
N GLU A 129 9.69 8.78 -8.67
CA GLU A 129 8.91 8.69 -9.92
C GLU A 129 7.70 9.65 -9.91
N LEU A 130 7.35 10.18 -8.74
CA LEU A 130 6.22 11.07 -8.55
C LEU A 130 6.66 12.50 -8.22
N ASP A 131 5.78 13.46 -8.54
CA ASP A 131 6.03 14.88 -8.27
C ASP A 131 5.69 15.25 -6.82
N ALA A 132 6.62 14.93 -5.92
CA ALA A 132 6.52 15.26 -4.50
C ALA A 132 6.44 16.76 -4.18
N ASN A 133 6.76 17.62 -5.15
CA ASN A 133 6.73 19.08 -5.00
C ASN A 133 5.60 19.74 -5.81
N GLY A 134 4.63 18.95 -6.31
CA GLY A 134 3.47 19.48 -7.01
C GLY A 134 2.72 20.51 -6.16
N ASP A 135 2.12 21.53 -6.80
CA ASP A 135 1.42 22.62 -6.12
C ASP A 135 0.18 22.10 -5.35
N TYR A 136 0.35 21.84 -4.05
CA TYR A 136 -0.68 21.35 -3.13
C TYR A 136 -1.25 22.46 -2.24
N GLU A 137 -0.66 23.66 -2.22
CA GLU A 137 -1.04 24.73 -1.28
C GLU A 137 -2.46 25.20 -1.55
N GLN A 138 -2.78 25.47 -2.81
CA GLN A 138 -4.13 25.84 -3.23
C GLN A 138 -5.14 24.72 -2.98
N LEU A 139 -4.72 23.46 -3.12
CA LEU A 139 -5.58 22.32 -2.84
C LEU A 139 -5.90 22.21 -1.35
N ALA A 140 -4.91 22.44 -0.48
CA ALA A 140 -5.08 22.40 0.97
C ALA A 140 -6.15 23.39 1.46
N GLU A 141 -6.22 24.60 0.87
CA GLU A 141 -7.23 25.62 1.22
C GLU A 141 -8.67 25.18 0.96
N ILE A 142 -8.88 24.33 -0.06
CA ILE A 142 -10.21 23.90 -0.49
C ILE A 142 -10.49 22.41 -0.22
N TYR A 143 -9.53 21.67 0.34
CA TYR A 143 -9.57 20.21 0.39
C TYR A 143 -10.83 19.67 1.05
N SER A 144 -11.24 20.27 2.17
CA SER A 144 -12.46 19.90 2.90
C SER A 144 -13.76 20.04 2.09
N LYS A 145 -13.74 20.81 0.99
CA LYS A 145 -14.89 21.00 0.10
C LYS A 145 -14.87 20.02 -1.07
N VAL A 146 -13.68 19.69 -1.58
CA VAL A 146 -13.52 18.86 -2.79
C VAL A 146 -13.24 17.40 -2.48
N VAL A 147 -12.91 17.05 -1.23
CA VAL A 147 -12.67 15.67 -0.82
C VAL A 147 -13.89 14.81 -1.19
N ASN A 148 -13.62 13.73 -1.90
CA ASN A 148 -14.63 12.82 -2.45
C ASN A 148 -15.52 13.38 -3.58
N GLU A 149 -15.11 14.47 -4.23
CA GLU A 149 -15.69 14.85 -5.52
C GLU A 149 -15.18 13.94 -6.64
N GLY A 150 -15.97 13.81 -7.70
CA GLY A 150 -15.62 13.07 -8.92
C GLY A 150 -16.42 11.77 -9.11
N GLN A 151 -16.11 11.07 -10.20
CA GLN A 151 -16.41 9.65 -10.35
C GLN A 151 -15.18 8.90 -9.84
N LEU A 152 -15.32 7.83 -9.09
CA LEU A 152 -16.20 6.68 -9.29
C LEU A 152 -16.93 6.38 -7.97
N ASN A 153 -18.26 6.28 -7.96
CA ASN A 153 -18.97 6.03 -6.69
C ASN A 153 -18.81 4.56 -6.22
N ARG A 154 -19.10 4.28 -4.95
CA ARG A 154 -18.93 2.95 -4.36
C ARG A 154 -19.57 1.82 -5.19
N THR A 155 -20.80 2.01 -5.66
CA THR A 155 -21.52 1.00 -6.45
C THR A 155 -20.85 0.76 -7.80
N GLN A 156 -20.46 1.82 -8.50
CA GLN A 156 -19.70 1.70 -9.74
C GLN A 156 -18.37 1.00 -9.49
N SER A 157 -17.74 1.21 -8.33
CA SER A 157 -16.44 0.62 -7.99
C SER A 157 -16.57 -0.88 -7.84
N ASP A 158 -17.57 -1.32 -7.08
CA ASP A 158 -17.85 -2.73 -6.88
C ASP A 158 -18.22 -3.41 -8.22
N LEU A 159 -19.03 -2.76 -9.06
CA LEU A 159 -19.38 -3.29 -10.38
C LEU A 159 -18.15 -3.42 -11.31
N CYS A 160 -17.31 -2.38 -11.37
CA CYS A 160 -16.10 -2.40 -12.18
C CYS A 160 -15.09 -3.43 -11.66
N MET A 161 -14.92 -3.55 -10.33
CA MET A 161 -14.06 -4.58 -9.73
C MET A 161 -14.54 -5.99 -10.06
N ARG A 162 -15.86 -6.25 -9.95
CA ARG A 162 -16.47 -7.53 -10.35
C ARG A 162 -16.17 -7.83 -11.81
N ASP A 163 -16.38 -6.87 -12.70
CA ASP A 163 -16.17 -7.06 -14.14
C ASP A 163 -14.69 -7.36 -14.47
N ILE A 164 -13.75 -6.71 -13.76
CA ILE A 164 -12.32 -6.99 -13.88
C ILE A 164 -11.98 -8.42 -13.43
N VAL A 165 -12.40 -8.84 -12.23
CA VAL A 165 -12.02 -10.17 -11.70
C VAL A 165 -12.72 -11.31 -12.42
N GLN A 166 -13.82 -11.03 -13.13
CA GLN A 166 -14.54 -11.98 -13.97
C GLN A 166 -13.99 -12.09 -15.40
N LEU A 167 -12.93 -11.36 -15.75
CA LEU A 167 -12.28 -11.49 -17.06
C LEU A 167 -11.80 -12.94 -17.28
N LYS A 168 -12.13 -13.49 -18.46
CA LYS A 168 -11.82 -14.88 -18.82
C LYS A 168 -10.93 -14.94 -20.05
N PHE A 169 -9.77 -15.56 -19.91
CA PHE A 169 -8.93 -15.95 -21.03
C PHE A 169 -9.59 -17.11 -21.82
N PRO A 170 -9.50 -17.17 -23.17
CA PRO A 170 -8.81 -16.23 -24.07
C PRO A 170 -9.65 -15.02 -24.48
N ASN A 171 -10.94 -14.98 -24.15
CA ASN A 171 -11.86 -13.93 -24.56
C ASN A 171 -11.87 -12.76 -23.57
N CYS A 172 -10.72 -12.09 -23.46
CA CYS A 172 -10.48 -10.95 -22.58
C CYS A 172 -11.28 -9.70 -23.01
N LYS A 173 -12.59 -9.70 -22.75
CA LYS A 173 -13.49 -8.58 -23.01
C LYS A 173 -14.08 -8.11 -21.69
N LEU A 174 -13.89 -6.82 -21.39
CA LEU A 174 -14.61 -6.17 -20.30
C LEU A 174 -16.11 -6.15 -20.64
N LEU A 175 -16.94 -6.46 -19.64
CA LEU A 175 -18.39 -6.54 -19.80
C LEU A 175 -19.03 -5.15 -20.00
N SER A 176 -18.43 -4.10 -19.44
CA SER A 176 -18.82 -2.70 -19.63
C SER A 176 -17.65 -1.86 -20.12
N GLY A 177 -17.84 -1.12 -21.22
CA GLY A 177 -16.89 -0.10 -21.68
C GLY A 177 -16.75 1.05 -20.68
N GLU A 178 -17.79 1.29 -19.87
CA GLU A 178 -17.81 2.35 -18.86
C GLU A 178 -16.75 2.13 -17.77
N CYS A 179 -16.46 0.88 -17.39
CA CYS A 179 -15.41 0.58 -16.40
C CYS A 179 -14.03 1.00 -16.91
N LEU A 180 -13.71 0.76 -18.20
CA LEU A 180 -12.43 1.20 -18.76
C LEU A 180 -12.35 2.73 -18.86
N GLU A 181 -13.43 3.38 -19.31
CA GLU A 181 -13.51 4.85 -19.38
C GLU A 181 -13.30 5.50 -18.01
N LEU A 182 -13.88 4.92 -16.97
CA LEU A 182 -13.73 5.37 -15.59
C LEU A 182 -12.29 5.20 -15.06
N LEU A 183 -11.58 4.16 -15.48
CA LEU A 183 -10.17 3.93 -15.12
C LEU A 183 -9.21 4.87 -15.84
N THR A 184 -9.54 5.27 -17.07
CA THR A 184 -8.71 6.18 -17.87
C THR A 184 -9.20 7.62 -17.81
N SER A 185 -10.12 7.94 -16.91
CA SER A 185 -10.70 9.28 -16.81
C SER A 185 -9.73 10.26 -16.17
N ASP A 186 -9.37 11.30 -16.92
CA ASP A 186 -8.62 12.46 -16.44
C ASP A 186 -9.52 13.50 -15.75
N ALA A 187 -10.81 13.21 -15.57
CA ALA A 187 -11.71 14.10 -14.86
C ALA A 187 -11.23 14.31 -13.40
N PRO A 188 -11.43 15.51 -12.82
CA PRO A 188 -11.14 15.75 -11.42
C PRO A 188 -11.87 14.75 -10.53
N ALA A 189 -11.10 14.10 -9.67
CA ALA A 189 -11.55 13.18 -8.65
C ALA A 189 -10.56 13.24 -7.50
N TYR A 190 -11.08 13.21 -6.27
CA TYR A 190 -10.33 13.39 -5.04
C TYR A 190 -10.72 12.33 -4.02
N GLY A 191 -9.86 12.09 -3.05
CA GLY A 191 -10.12 11.19 -1.94
C GLY A 191 -10.44 9.76 -2.40
N TYR A 192 -11.51 9.18 -1.85
CA TYR A 192 -11.89 7.79 -2.13
C TYR A 192 -12.07 7.51 -3.63
N GLN A 193 -12.65 8.44 -4.38
CA GLN A 193 -12.91 8.27 -5.82
C GLN A 193 -11.63 8.04 -6.60
N ARG A 194 -10.60 8.86 -6.36
CA ARG A 194 -9.30 8.73 -7.02
C ARG A 194 -8.58 7.46 -6.56
N THR A 195 -8.58 7.20 -5.25
CA THR A 195 -7.91 6.02 -4.69
C THR A 195 -8.52 4.72 -5.23
N HIS A 196 -9.83 4.65 -5.37
CA HIS A 196 -10.51 3.49 -5.96
C HIS A 196 -10.21 3.29 -7.45
N GLN A 197 -10.03 4.36 -8.24
CA GLN A 197 -9.56 4.22 -9.63
C GLN A 197 -8.20 3.55 -9.70
N VAL A 198 -7.27 3.95 -8.83
CA VAL A 198 -5.93 3.36 -8.73
C VAL A 198 -6.00 1.89 -8.28
N LEU A 199 -6.85 1.57 -7.30
CA LEU A 199 -7.04 0.19 -6.84
C LEU A 199 -7.58 -0.71 -7.98
N LEU A 200 -8.60 -0.25 -8.70
CA LEU A 200 -9.16 -1.00 -9.82
C LEU A 200 -8.11 -1.19 -10.93
N LEU A 201 -7.30 -0.18 -11.22
CA LEU A 201 -6.17 -0.28 -12.14
C LEU A 201 -5.16 -1.34 -11.70
N TYR A 202 -4.83 -1.38 -10.40
CA TYR A 202 -3.94 -2.39 -9.82
C TYR A 202 -4.51 -3.81 -10.00
N VAL A 203 -5.79 -4.02 -9.68
CA VAL A 203 -6.46 -5.32 -9.84
C VAL A 203 -6.48 -5.74 -11.31
N LEU A 204 -6.76 -4.80 -12.22
CA LEU A 204 -6.79 -5.05 -13.66
C LEU A 204 -5.42 -5.45 -14.19
N GLN A 205 -4.36 -4.73 -13.83
CA GLN A 205 -2.99 -5.00 -14.29
C GLN A 205 -2.52 -6.41 -13.86
N HIS A 206 -3.03 -6.91 -12.73
CA HIS A 206 -2.75 -8.25 -12.22
C HIS A 206 -3.73 -9.31 -12.74
N GLN A 207 -4.53 -9.06 -13.78
CA GLN A 207 -5.28 -10.11 -14.47
C GLN A 207 -4.44 -10.69 -15.62
N VAL A 208 -4.55 -12.00 -15.87
CA VAL A 208 -3.97 -12.67 -17.05
C VAL A 208 -4.45 -12.02 -18.36
N CYS A 209 -5.63 -11.39 -18.32
CA CYS A 209 -6.17 -10.65 -19.45
C CYS A 209 -5.56 -9.25 -19.67
N ALA A 210 -4.84 -8.67 -18.71
CA ALA A 210 -4.33 -7.29 -18.83
C ALA A 210 -3.48 -7.07 -20.10
N PRO A 211 -2.51 -7.94 -20.45
CA PRO A 211 -1.70 -7.74 -21.65
C PRO A 211 -2.47 -7.80 -22.96
N HIS A 212 -3.70 -8.34 -22.96
CA HIS A 212 -4.59 -8.38 -24.12
C HIS A 212 -5.45 -7.13 -24.25
N LEU A 213 -5.64 -6.39 -23.15
CA LEU A 213 -6.44 -5.16 -23.11
C LEU A 213 -5.58 -3.93 -23.39
N SER A 214 -4.34 -3.90 -22.90
CA SER A 214 -3.39 -2.81 -23.14
C SER A 214 -1.95 -3.26 -22.89
N PRO A 215 -0.93 -2.62 -23.50
CA PRO A 215 0.47 -2.86 -23.15
C PRO A 215 0.77 -2.53 -21.67
N PRO A 216 1.68 -3.28 -20.99
CA PRO A 216 2.07 -3.02 -19.60
C PRO A 216 2.43 -1.56 -19.29
N GLN A 217 3.12 -0.90 -20.23
CA GLN A 217 3.58 0.48 -20.08
C GLN A 217 2.41 1.48 -19.94
N VAL A 218 1.26 1.19 -20.54
CA VAL A 218 0.08 2.07 -20.42
C VAL A 218 -0.47 2.02 -19.00
N TYR A 219 -0.51 0.84 -18.36
CA TYR A 219 -0.93 0.73 -16.97
C TYR A 219 0.04 1.46 -16.02
N GLU A 220 1.35 1.38 -16.28
CA GLU A 220 2.35 2.10 -15.49
C GLU A 220 2.22 3.62 -15.62
N LEU A 221 1.98 4.13 -16.84
CA LEU A 221 1.77 5.56 -17.08
C LEU A 221 0.50 6.06 -16.39
N LEU A 222 -0.60 5.31 -16.49
CA LEU A 222 -1.86 5.64 -15.82
C LEU A 222 -1.70 5.64 -14.30
N ALA A 223 -1.06 4.60 -13.75
CA ALA A 223 -0.81 4.50 -12.32
C ALA A 223 0.06 5.66 -11.81
N ARG A 224 1.11 6.02 -12.56
CA ARG A 224 1.96 7.18 -12.22
C ARG A 224 1.17 8.48 -12.25
N SER A 225 0.37 8.70 -13.30
CA SER A 225 -0.44 9.91 -13.44
C SER A 225 -1.45 10.05 -12.30
N GLN A 226 -2.15 8.97 -11.95
CA GLN A 226 -3.14 8.99 -10.87
C GLN A 226 -2.47 9.11 -9.50
N CYS A 227 -1.36 8.40 -9.26
CA CYS A 227 -0.64 8.50 -7.99
C CYS A 227 0.08 9.83 -7.79
N ASN A 228 0.42 10.57 -8.86
CA ASN A 228 0.85 11.97 -8.74
C ASN A 228 -0.25 12.85 -8.12
N GLU A 229 -1.50 12.71 -8.58
CA GLU A 229 -2.61 13.46 -7.99
C GLU A 229 -2.86 13.02 -6.54
N VAL A 230 -2.78 11.72 -6.25
CA VAL A 230 -2.89 11.21 -4.87
C VAL A 230 -1.77 11.73 -3.97
N GLU A 231 -0.54 11.87 -4.48
CA GLU A 231 0.58 12.41 -3.71
C GLU A 231 0.34 13.89 -3.37
N ARG A 232 -0.12 14.66 -4.36
CA ARG A 232 -0.53 16.05 -4.18
C ARG A 232 -1.62 16.19 -3.11
N GLU A 233 -2.60 15.28 -3.09
CA GLU A 233 -3.61 15.20 -2.02
C GLU A 233 -3.00 14.87 -0.66
N GLN A 234 -2.10 13.88 -0.57
CA GLN A 234 -1.43 13.56 0.70
C GLN A 234 -0.60 14.73 1.23
N ASN A 235 0.06 15.48 0.36
CA ASN A 235 0.80 16.67 0.74
C ASN A 235 -0.14 17.78 1.23
N ALA A 236 -1.30 17.97 0.59
CA ALA A 236 -2.34 18.86 1.10
C ALA A 236 -2.82 18.43 2.50
N ILE A 237 -3.16 17.14 2.71
CA ILE A 237 -3.58 16.60 4.00
C ILE A 237 -2.49 16.75 5.07
N ARG A 238 -1.21 16.51 4.73
CA ARG A 238 -0.05 16.73 5.61
C ARG A 238 0.09 18.18 6.03
N SER A 239 -0.07 19.11 5.09
CA SER A 239 0.03 20.55 5.36
C SER A 239 -1.05 21.06 6.30
N LEU A 240 -2.21 20.40 6.33
CA LEU A 240 -3.30 20.62 7.29
C LEU A 240 -3.03 20.01 8.69
N GLY A 241 -1.86 19.41 8.91
CA GLY A 241 -1.47 18.81 10.18
C GLY A 241 -1.97 17.38 10.40
N LEU A 242 -2.27 16.63 9.33
CA LEU A 242 -2.83 15.27 9.36
C LEU A 242 -4.03 15.12 10.34
N PRO A 243 -5.13 15.88 10.15
CA PRO A 243 -6.33 15.74 10.97
C PRO A 243 -6.82 14.30 11.05
N VAL A 244 -7.35 13.88 12.21
CA VAL A 244 -7.88 12.52 12.42
C VAL A 244 -8.91 12.13 11.36
N ALA A 245 -9.74 13.08 10.93
CA ALA A 245 -10.76 12.88 9.89
C ALA A 245 -10.21 12.45 8.52
N TYR A 246 -8.91 12.65 8.25
CA TYR A 246 -8.25 12.24 7.01
C TYR A 246 -7.31 11.04 7.16
N ARG A 247 -7.17 10.46 8.36
CA ARG A 247 -6.22 9.35 8.57
C ARG A 247 -6.59 8.09 7.79
N ASP A 248 -7.88 7.74 7.76
CA ASP A 248 -8.36 6.59 6.97
C ASP A 248 -8.05 6.78 5.49
N LEU A 249 -8.45 7.92 4.92
CA LEU A 249 -8.17 8.26 3.53
C LEU A 249 -6.66 8.30 3.21
N TYR A 250 -5.87 8.93 4.08
CA TYR A 250 -4.43 9.00 3.91
C TYR A 250 -3.80 7.60 3.92
N LEU A 251 -4.22 6.73 4.84
CA LEU A 251 -3.77 5.34 4.90
C LEU A 251 -4.18 4.58 3.64
N GLU A 252 -5.40 4.75 3.16
CA GLU A 252 -5.86 4.11 1.93
C GLU A 252 -5.02 4.56 0.73
N GLN A 253 -4.81 5.86 0.57
CA GLN A 253 -3.94 6.43 -0.47
C GLN A 253 -2.51 5.85 -0.39
N ALA A 254 -1.94 5.80 0.81
CA ALA A 254 -0.61 5.24 1.05
C ALA A 254 -0.54 3.74 0.72
N THR A 255 -1.59 3.01 1.09
CA THR A 255 -1.70 1.58 0.82
C THR A 255 -1.77 1.34 -0.68
N ILE A 256 -2.71 1.98 -1.37
CA ILE A 256 -3.05 1.71 -2.77
C ILE A 256 -1.96 2.16 -3.73
N CYS A 257 -1.49 3.41 -3.66
CA CYS A 257 -0.37 3.83 -4.51
C CYS A 257 0.95 3.15 -4.11
N GLY A 258 1.07 2.75 -2.84
CA GLY A 258 2.13 1.89 -2.37
C GLY A 258 2.21 0.53 -3.07
N LEU A 259 1.08 -0.05 -3.50
CA LEU A 259 1.06 -1.33 -4.22
C LEU A 259 1.85 -1.28 -5.55
N PHE A 260 1.93 -0.12 -6.18
CA PHE A 260 2.74 0.12 -7.37
C PHE A 260 4.24 0.34 -7.07
N GLY A 261 4.60 0.37 -5.79
CA GLY A 261 5.97 0.50 -5.31
C GLY A 261 6.47 1.93 -5.19
N TYR A 262 5.62 2.95 -5.35
CA TYR A 262 6.02 4.34 -5.20
C TYR A 262 6.46 4.64 -3.75
N ASN A 263 7.73 5.00 -3.59
CA ASN A 263 8.37 5.21 -2.29
C ASN A 263 7.80 6.43 -1.54
N GLU A 264 7.19 7.37 -2.25
CA GLU A 264 6.45 8.50 -1.69
C GLU A 264 5.32 8.02 -0.74
N PHE A 265 4.81 6.82 -0.99
CA PHE A 265 3.76 6.18 -0.20
C PHE A 265 4.28 5.07 0.71
N VAL A 266 5.21 4.22 0.25
CA VAL A 266 5.80 3.14 1.07
C VAL A 266 7.23 3.51 1.43
N ASN A 267 7.40 4.07 2.62
CA ASN A 267 8.70 4.46 3.18
C ASN A 267 8.66 4.42 4.72
N TRP A 268 9.83 4.45 5.36
CA TRP A 268 9.91 4.38 6.83
C TRP A 268 9.20 5.53 7.56
N ARG A 269 9.13 6.73 6.97
CA ARG A 269 8.39 7.84 7.60
C ARG A 269 6.90 7.49 7.70
N ASN A 270 6.29 6.98 6.62
CA ASN A 270 4.89 6.55 6.64
C ASN A 270 4.67 5.34 7.55
N VAL A 271 5.61 4.39 7.62
CA VAL A 271 5.51 3.26 8.56
C VAL A 271 5.44 3.73 10.01
N MET A 272 6.31 4.67 10.40
CA MET A 272 6.30 5.20 11.78
C MET A 272 5.05 6.04 12.05
N GLU A 273 4.66 6.90 11.11
CA GLU A 273 3.48 7.76 11.21
C GLU A 273 2.21 6.93 11.39
N ILE A 274 1.92 6.01 10.46
CA ILE A 274 0.74 5.12 10.51
C ILE A 274 0.82 4.20 11.73
N GLY A 275 2.01 3.70 12.05
CA GLY A 275 2.24 2.88 13.23
C GLY A 275 1.84 3.57 14.53
N SER A 276 2.11 4.87 14.66
CA SER A 276 1.78 5.66 15.84
C SER A 276 0.26 5.80 16.06
N TRP A 277 -0.54 5.80 14.98
CA TRP A 277 -1.99 5.89 15.06
C TRP A 277 -2.60 4.64 15.70
N LEU A 278 -1.96 3.48 15.48
CA LEU A 278 -2.41 2.17 15.94
C LEU A 278 -1.87 1.79 17.34
N GLU A 279 -1.01 2.62 17.93
CA GLU A 279 -0.46 2.42 19.27
C GLU A 279 -1.30 3.06 20.38
N GLY A 280 -2.00 4.15 20.07
CA GLY A 280 -2.80 4.93 21.03
C GLY A 280 -4.20 4.37 21.28
N ASP A 281 -4.68 3.49 20.41
CA ASP A 281 -6.02 2.93 20.51
C ASP A 281 -5.98 1.59 21.26
N SER A 282 -6.69 1.51 22.39
CA SER A 282 -6.87 0.21 23.04
C SER A 282 -7.60 -0.70 22.05
N LEU A 283 -7.10 -1.92 21.85
CA LEU A 283 -7.74 -2.92 20.97
C LEU A 283 -9.21 -3.17 21.36
N LYS A 284 -9.63 -2.77 22.58
CA LYS A 284 -11.01 -2.84 23.06
C LYS A 284 -11.88 -1.66 22.62
N ASP A 285 -11.31 -0.49 22.37
CA ASP A 285 -12.03 0.70 21.89
C ASP A 285 -12.16 0.69 20.35
N ILE A 286 -11.22 0.09 19.63
CA ILE A 286 -11.35 -0.22 18.18
C ILE A 286 -12.45 -1.26 17.95
N LEU A 287 -12.56 -2.26 18.82
CA LEU A 287 -13.51 -3.39 18.65
C LEU A 287 -14.91 -3.11 19.22
N ALA A 288 -15.15 -1.89 19.70
CA ALA A 288 -16.44 -1.38 20.14
C ALA A 288 -17.16 -0.66 18.99
N ASP A 289 -17.66 -1.47 18.04
CA ASP A 289 -18.85 -1.14 17.25
C ASP A 289 -18.80 0.08 16.32
N ASP A 290 -17.66 0.35 15.66
CA ASP A 290 -17.62 1.25 14.50
C ASP A 290 -16.96 0.57 13.29
N ASN A 291 -17.65 0.57 12.16
CA ASN A 291 -17.21 -0.09 10.92
C ASN A 291 -15.88 0.48 10.38
N ASP A 292 -15.55 1.72 10.78
CA ASP A 292 -14.41 2.50 10.29
C ASP A 292 -13.09 2.09 10.95
N SER A 293 -13.10 1.67 12.22
CA SER A 293 -11.89 1.28 12.96
C SER A 293 -11.31 -0.07 12.45
N GLN A 294 -12.20 -0.98 12.04
CA GLN A 294 -11.83 -2.24 11.41
C GLN A 294 -11.27 -2.01 10.00
N HIS A 295 -11.85 -1.06 9.25
CA HIS A 295 -11.35 -0.70 7.92
C HIS A 295 -9.91 -0.18 7.97
N ILE A 296 -9.60 0.74 8.90
CA ILE A 296 -8.23 1.23 9.13
C ILE A 296 -7.27 0.08 9.44
N SER A 297 -7.69 -0.87 10.30
CA SER A 297 -6.87 -2.03 10.65
C SER A 297 -6.61 -2.95 9.45
N ASP A 298 -7.61 -3.15 8.60
CA ASP A 298 -7.51 -3.95 7.38
C ASP A 298 -6.56 -3.32 6.36
N LEU A 299 -6.65 -2.00 6.14
CA LEU A 299 -5.73 -1.26 5.28
C LEU A 299 -4.30 -1.28 5.81
N ALA A 300 -4.14 -1.06 7.12
CA ALA A 300 -2.83 -1.08 7.78
C ALA A 300 -2.13 -2.44 7.62
N LEU A 301 -2.89 -3.55 7.64
CA LEU A 301 -2.34 -4.87 7.41
C LEU A 301 -1.70 -4.97 6.02
N VAL A 302 -2.41 -4.53 4.98
CA VAL A 302 -1.90 -4.53 3.60
C VAL A 302 -0.70 -3.60 3.48
N PHE A 303 -0.77 -2.40 4.07
CA PHE A 303 0.33 -1.43 4.06
C PHE A 303 1.60 -1.99 4.70
N PHE A 304 1.53 -2.55 5.90
CA PHE A 304 2.70 -3.11 6.58
C PHE A 304 3.25 -4.36 5.89
N ILE A 305 2.38 -5.19 5.31
CA ILE A 305 2.83 -6.33 4.48
C ILE A 305 3.61 -5.80 3.28
N ASN A 306 3.11 -4.77 2.60
CA ASN A 306 3.81 -4.21 1.45
C ASN A 306 5.15 -3.56 1.85
N ALA A 307 5.17 -2.82 2.97
CA ALA A 307 6.40 -2.26 3.54
C ALA A 307 7.42 -3.35 3.89
N LEU A 308 6.99 -4.45 4.53
CA LEU A 308 7.86 -5.60 4.84
C LEU A 308 8.50 -6.23 3.59
N LEU A 309 7.83 -6.16 2.44
CA LEU A 309 8.28 -6.78 1.20
C LEU A 309 9.13 -5.86 0.32
N LEU A 310 9.06 -4.55 0.54
CA LEU A 310 9.72 -3.54 -0.30
C LEU A 310 10.82 -2.76 0.42
N LEU A 311 10.73 -2.60 1.74
CA LEU A 311 11.71 -1.89 2.55
C LEU A 311 12.65 -2.90 3.20
N HIS A 312 13.75 -3.21 2.51
CA HIS A 312 14.83 -4.10 2.96
C HIS A 312 16.16 -3.35 3.02
#